data_AF-A0A8J7T131-F1
#
_entry.id   AF-A0A8J7T131-F1
#
_cell.length_a   1.000
_cell.length_b   1.000
_cell.length_c   1.000
_cell.angle_alpha   90.00
_cell.angle_beta   90.00
_cell.angle_gamma   90.00
#
_symmetry.space_group_name_H-M   'P 1'
#
loop_
_entity.id
_entity.type
_entity.pdbx_description
1 polymer ?
#
loop_
_entity_poly.entity_id
_entity_poly.type
_entity_poly.pdbx_seq_one_letter_code
_entity_poly.pdbx_strand_id
1 'polypeptide(L)' 'VAEAKQIEAVITVSEGKTSNVEVQRLPGPAGWRLYFDFRPEGSRPQELRAFLKHGAEALTEIWSFQWTG' A
#
# COMPACT_ATOMS: atom_id res chain seq x y z
N VAL A 1 11.63 16.31 21.26
CA VAL A 1 11.20 14.90 21.08
C VAL A 1 11.06 14.71 19.59
N ALA A 2 11.86 13.85 18.96
CA ALA A 2 11.80 13.67 17.51
C ALA A 2 10.41 13.15 17.14
N GLU A 3 9.71 13.88 16.28
CA GLU A 3 8.46 13.44 15.67
C GLU A 3 8.72 12.06 15.03
N ALA A 4 7.95 11.05 15.44
CA ALA A 4 8.03 9.75 14.79
C ALA A 4 7.61 9.95 13.33
N LYS A 5 8.55 9.79 12.40
CA LYS A 5 8.37 9.93 10.95
C LYS A 5 7.28 8.93 10.51
N GLN A 6 6.03 9.37 10.37
CA GLN A 6 4.91 8.49 10.04
C GLN A 6 4.94 8.17 8.55
N ILE A 7 5.22 6.90 8.22
CA ILE A 7 5.14 6.42 6.84
C ILE A 7 3.70 6.04 6.55
N GLU A 8 3.17 6.55 5.43
CA GLU A 8 1.81 6.31 4.97
C GLU A 8 1.81 5.45 3.72
N ALA A 9 0.82 4.57 3.60
CA ALA A 9 0.52 3.86 2.37
C ALA A 9 -0.53 4.63 1.57
N VAL A 10 -0.26 4.83 0.29
CA VAL A 10 -1.27 5.29 -0.67
C VAL A 10 -1.63 4.10 -1.54
N ILE A 11 -2.89 3.71 -1.53
CA ILE A 11 -3.41 2.57 -2.30
C ILE A 11 -4.56 3.06 -3.17
N THR A 12 -4.54 2.69 -4.44
CA THR A 12 -5.64 2.93 -5.38
C THR A 12 -6.07 1.62 -6.01
N VAL A 13 -7.37 1.40 -6.08
CA VAL A 13 -7.99 0.26 -6.77
C VAL A 13 -8.95 0.78 -7.82
N SER A 14 -8.98 0.15 -9.01
CA SER A 14 -9.91 0.54 -10.08
C SER A 14 -11.35 0.17 -9.75
N GLU A 15 -11.56 -0.95 -9.05
CA GLU A 15 -12.84 -1.46 -8.57
C GLU A 15 -12.55 -2.38 -7.35
N GLY A 16 -13.53 -2.57 -6.47
CA GLY A 16 -13.35 -3.29 -5.20
C GLY A 16 -12.99 -2.39 -4.01
N LYS A 17 -12.67 -3.01 -2.88
CA LYS A 17 -12.41 -2.30 -1.61
C LYS A 17 -11.17 -2.82 -0.93
N THR A 18 -10.41 -1.92 -0.31
CA THR A 18 -9.27 -2.26 0.54
C THR A 18 -9.62 -2.08 2.01
N SER A 19 -9.03 -2.91 2.87
CA SER A 19 -9.21 -2.85 4.32
C SER A 19 -7.94 -3.31 5.04
N ASN A 20 -7.89 -3.16 6.37
CA ASN A 20 -6.78 -3.64 7.20
C ASN A 20 -5.40 -3.19 6.69
N VAL A 21 -5.31 -1.93 6.25
CA VAL A 21 -4.08 -1.34 5.73
C VAL A 21 -3.12 -1.06 6.88
N GLU A 22 -1.95 -1.67 6.85
CA GLU A 22 -0.91 -1.44 7.84
C GLU A 22 0.47 -1.31 7.18
N VAL A 23 1.22 -0.32 7.67
CA VAL A 23 2.63 -0.12 7.36
C VAL A 23 3.44 -0.46 8.59
N GLN A 24 4.25 -1.52 8.50
CA GLN A 24 5.02 -2.05 9.61
C GLN A 24 6.52 -1.89 9.36
N ARG A 25 7.25 -1.39 10.36
CA ARG A 25 8.72 -1.43 10.34
C ARG A 25 9.19 -2.86 10.59
N LEU A 26 9.98 -3.42 9.66
CA LEU A 26 10.59 -4.73 9.85
C LEU A 26 11.86 -4.63 10.72
N PRO A 27 12.19 -5.69 11.49
CA PRO A 27 13.39 -5.71 12.31
C PRO A 27 14.67 -5.67 11.45
N GLY A 28 15.71 -5.02 11.98
CA GLY A 28 17.00 -4.92 11.32
C GLY A 28 16.97 -4.01 10.06
N PRO A 29 17.82 -4.30 9.05
CA PRO A 29 17.92 -3.48 7.84
C PRO A 29 16.79 -3.74 6.82
N ALA A 30 15.80 -4.56 7.15
CA ALA A 30 14.76 -5.06 6.23
C ALA A 30 13.72 -4.01 5.77
N GLY A 31 13.86 -2.76 6.20
CA GLY A 31 13.00 -1.67 5.75
C GLY A 31 11.56 -1.75 6.28
N TRP A 32 10.60 -1.40 5.43
CA TRP A 32 9.18 -1.29 5.76
C TRP A 32 8.35 -2.27 4.94
N ARG A 33 7.28 -2.79 5.54
CA ARG A 33 6.30 -3.66 4.91
C ARG A 33 4.96 -2.97 4.85
N LEU A 34 4.34 -2.97 3.68
CA LEU A 34 2.92 -2.70 3.52
C LEU A 34 2.18 -4.04 3.42
N TYR A 35 1.09 -4.18 4.16
CA TYR A 35 0.10 -5.21 3.90
C TYR A 35 -1.31 -4.61 4.01
N PHE A 36 -2.24 -5.16 3.23
CA PHE A 36 -3.64 -4.78 3.23
C PHE A 36 -4.48 -5.92 2.66
N ASP A 37 -5.74 -5.97 3.05
CA ASP A 37 -6.72 -6.85 2.43
C ASP A 37 -7.35 -6.17 1.23
N PHE A 38 -7.59 -6.97 0.19
CA PHE A 38 -8.33 -6.54 -0.98
C PHE A 38 -9.55 -7.43 -1.17
N ARG A 39 -10.73 -6.81 -1.24
CA ARG A 39 -12.00 -7.44 -1.61
C ARG A 39 -12.34 -7.04 -3.03
N PRO A 40 -12.22 -7.96 -4.00
CA PRO A 40 -12.59 -7.71 -5.38
C PRO A 40 -14.08 -7.41 -5.53
N GLU A 41 -14.43 -6.63 -6.53
CA GLU A 41 -15.83 -6.37 -6.92
C GLU A 41 -15.99 -6.52 -8.43
N GLY A 42 -17.10 -7.13 -8.85
CA GLY A 42 -17.35 -7.47 -10.24
C GLY A 42 -16.52 -8.64 -10.77
N SER A 43 -16.57 -8.83 -12.10
CA SER A 43 -15.95 -9.94 -12.82
C SER A 43 -14.85 -9.51 -13.80
N ARG A 44 -14.54 -8.21 -13.83
CA ARG A 44 -13.51 -7.65 -14.71
C ARG A 44 -12.16 -7.62 -14.00
N PRO A 45 -11.04 -7.64 -14.74
CA PRO A 45 -9.73 -7.39 -14.17
C PRO A 45 -9.70 -6.06 -13.40
N GLN A 46 -9.07 -6.07 -12.23
CA GLN A 46 -8.99 -4.95 -11.31
C GLN A 46 -7.53 -4.55 -11.12
N GLU A 47 -7.24 -3.27 -11.32
CA GLU A 47 -5.91 -2.71 -11.14
C GLU A 47 -5.71 -2.24 -9.70
N LEU A 48 -4.64 -2.71 -9.07
CA LEU A 48 -4.17 -2.26 -7.76
C LEU A 48 -2.84 -1.55 -7.93
N ARG A 49 -2.73 -0.37 -7.32
CA ARG A 49 -1.46 0.36 -7.23
C ARG A 49 -1.21 0.79 -5.80
N ALA A 50 0.03 0.72 -5.36
CA ALA A 50 0.44 1.17 -4.04
C ALA A 50 1.85 1.76 -4.04
N PHE A 51 2.08 2.73 -3.14
CA PHE A 51 3.42 3.21 -2.79
C PHE A 51 3.43 3.74 -1.36
N LEU A 52 4.63 3.81 -0.77
CA LEU A 52 4.83 4.42 0.54
C LEU A 52 5.31 5.86 0.39
N LYS A 53 4.83 6.75 1.27
CA LYS A 53 5.24 8.15 1.31
C LYS A 53 5.49 8.62 2.73
N HIS A 54 6.16 9.76 2.83
CA HIS A 54 6.25 10.55 4.06
C HIS A 54 5.91 12.01 3.74
N GLY A 55 4.78 12.49 4.26
CA GLY A 55 4.24 13.80 3.90
C GLY A 55 3.96 13.89 2.39
N ALA A 56 4.74 14.73 1.70
CA ALA A 56 4.65 14.93 0.25
C ALA A 56 5.68 14.09 -0.55
N GLU A 57 6.62 13.42 0.11
CA GLU A 57 7.72 12.69 -0.53
C GLU A 57 7.35 11.22 -0.75
N ALA A 58 7.43 10.73 -1.99
CA ALA A 58 7.33 9.31 -2.27
C ALA A 58 8.65 8.60 -1.89
N LEU A 59 8.53 7.50 -1.13
CA LEU A 59 9.68 6.74 -0.61
C LEU A 59 9.97 5.46 -1.40
N THR A 60 9.01 5.00 -2.19
CA THR A 60 9.12 3.79 -3.01
C THR A 60 8.71 4.08 -4.44
N GLU A 61 9.08 3.18 -5.34
CA GLU A 61 8.39 3.02 -6.61
C GLU A 61 6.90 2.66 -6.40
N ILE A 62 6.13 2.70 -7.49
CA ILE A 62 4.72 2.29 -7.49
C ILE A 62 4.65 0.79 -7.78
N TRP A 63 4.21 0.01 -6.80
CA TRP A 63 3.86 -1.40 -7.00
C TRP A 63 2.52 -1.47 -7.73
N SER A 64 2.46 -2.20 -8.83
CA SER A 64 1.23 -2.39 -9.62
C SER A 64 0.93 -3.89 -9.74
N PHE A 65 -0.32 -4.26 -9.55
CA PHE A 65 -0.81 -5.64 -9.65
C PHE A 65 -2.20 -5.64 -10.28
N GLN A 66 -2.44 -6.56 -11.21
CA GLN A 66 -3.75 -6.77 -11.81
C GLN A 66 -4.36 -8.05 -11.22
N TRP A 67 -5.55 -7.93 -10.64
CA TRP A 67 -6.35 -9.07 -10.23
C TRP A 67 -7.33 -9.49 -11.33
N THR A 68 -7.36 -10.76 -11.74
CA THR A 68 -8.15 -11.27 -12.87
C THR A 68 -9.32 -12.20 -12.53
N GLY A 69 -9.51 -12.60 -11.26
CA GLY A 69 -10.55 -13.58 -10.89
C GLY A 69 -10.05 -15.01 -10.88
#